data_AF-A0A914FKJ8-F1
#
_entry.id   AF-A0A914FKJ8-F1
#
_cell.length_a   1.000
_cell.length_b   1.000
_cell.length_c   1.000
_cell.angle_alpha   90.00
_cell.angle_beta   90.00
_cell.angle_gamma   90.00
#
_symmetry.space_group_name_H-M   'P 1'
#
loop_
_entity.id
_entity.type
_entity.pdbx_description
1 polymer ?
#
loop_
_entity_poly.entity_id
_entity_poly.type
_entity_poly.pdbx_seq_one_letter_code
_entity_poly.pdbx_strand_id
1 'polypeptide(L)'
;MPRSFAQELEFIERVSPVEFRIKKGFVPNMNVEGKFYVNSNLEKLMFEELEQACTKGGVGGFIPAVKQIGNVASLPAIVGVEGKFYVNSNLEKLMFEELEQACTKGGVGGFIPAVKQIGNVASLPAIVGSSIGLPDIHSGYGFAIGNIAAFDTSNPEAVVSPGGVGFDINCGVRLIRTNLMEKDVEPYKEQLAQSLFDHIPVGVGSRGIIPIKANDFEQCLQYGMDWSLREGYSWTEDKEHCEEYGRMLQADASKVSMRAKKRGLPQLGTLGAGNHYGEVQVVDEIYDKHAAAKMGIFDKGQVCVMVHCGSRGLGHQVATDSLVEMEKAMARDGICVNDRQLACARIQSTEGQNYLKGMAAAANFAWVNRSCMTFCVRQAFSRIFNSSPDDLDMHVIYDVSHNIAKFEEHWIDGRPKELCVHRKGWNNIIFHP
;
A
#
# COMPACT_ATOMS: atom_id res chain seq x y z
N MET A 1 -42.85 -13.25 -17.09
CA MET A 1 -43.68 -13.95 -16.08
C MET A 1 -42.85 -14.18 -14.84
N PRO A 2 -43.42 -14.14 -13.62
CA PRO A 2 -42.70 -14.52 -12.41
C PRO A 2 -42.23 -15.98 -12.53
N ARG A 3 -40.98 -16.27 -12.15
CA ARG A 3 -40.48 -17.65 -12.08
C ARG A 3 -41.11 -18.35 -10.88
N SER A 4 -41.34 -19.65 -11.03
CA SER A 4 -41.70 -20.53 -9.91
C SER A 4 -40.51 -20.70 -8.95
N PHE A 5 -40.77 -21.12 -7.71
CA PHE A 5 -39.72 -21.37 -6.72
C PHE A 5 -38.67 -22.39 -7.21
N ALA A 6 -39.11 -23.46 -7.90
CA ALA A 6 -38.21 -24.44 -8.50
C ALA A 6 -37.27 -23.81 -9.54
N GLN A 7 -37.79 -22.90 -10.38
CA GLN A 7 -36.98 -22.17 -11.37
C GLN A 7 -36.05 -21.12 -10.73
N GLU A 8 -36.39 -20.56 -9.57
CA GLU A 8 -35.49 -19.68 -8.82
C GLU A 8 -34.34 -20.48 -8.19
N LEU A 9 -34.60 -21.70 -7.70
CA LEU A 9 -33.57 -22.58 -7.11
C LEU A 9 -32.49 -23.03 -8.11
N GLU A 10 -32.79 -23.09 -9.42
CA GLU A 10 -31.78 -23.43 -10.45
C GLU A 10 -30.60 -22.44 -10.49
N PHE A 11 -30.84 -21.21 -10.01
CA PHE A 11 -29.84 -20.15 -9.91
C PHE A 11 -29.14 -20.09 -8.55
N ILE A 12 -29.56 -20.88 -7.56
CA ILE A 12 -28.96 -20.89 -6.22
C ILE A 12 -28.22 -22.20 -6.02
N GLU A 13 -26.91 -22.13 -5.81
CA GLU A 13 -26.03 -23.28 -5.66
C GLU A 13 -25.40 -23.27 -4.27
N ARG A 14 -25.54 -24.38 -3.52
CA ARG A 14 -24.83 -24.54 -2.25
C ARG A 14 -23.36 -24.85 -2.55
N VAL A 15 -22.46 -23.99 -2.08
CA VAL A 15 -21.00 -24.12 -2.24
C VAL A 15 -20.39 -24.84 -1.02
N SER A 16 -20.88 -24.55 0.18
CA SER A 16 -20.44 -25.17 1.43
C SER A 16 -21.62 -25.28 2.43
N PRO A 17 -21.46 -25.88 3.63
CA PRO A 17 -22.54 -25.95 4.61
C PRO A 17 -23.16 -24.60 4.98
N VAL A 18 -22.42 -23.50 4.80
CA VAL A 18 -22.86 -22.14 5.16
C VAL A 18 -22.81 -21.15 4.00
N GLU A 19 -22.41 -21.55 2.80
CA GLU A 19 -22.21 -20.65 1.65
C GLU A 19 -23.08 -21.07 0.47
N PHE A 20 -23.75 -20.08 -0.13
CA PHE A 20 -24.55 -20.23 -1.33
C PHE A 20 -24.16 -19.19 -2.37
N ARG A 21 -24.07 -19.63 -3.62
CA ARG A 21 -23.83 -18.81 -4.81
C ARG A 21 -25.14 -18.55 -5.53
N ILE A 22 -25.35 -17.30 -5.93
CA ILE A 22 -26.44 -16.85 -6.78
C ILE A 22 -25.87 -16.62 -8.18
N LYS A 23 -26.21 -17.50 -9.12
CA LYS A 23 -25.77 -17.44 -10.51
C LYS A 23 -26.32 -16.20 -11.21
N LYS A 24 -25.58 -15.72 -12.21
CA LYS A 24 -26.04 -14.63 -13.09
C LYS A 24 -27.39 -14.99 -13.73
N GLY A 25 -28.25 -13.98 -13.88
CA GLY A 25 -29.61 -14.16 -14.38
C GLY A 25 -30.65 -14.49 -13.30
N PHE A 26 -30.25 -14.60 -12.02
CA PHE A 26 -31.21 -14.67 -10.91
C PHE A 26 -32.04 -13.39 -10.73
N VAL A 27 -31.56 -12.24 -11.18
CA VAL A 27 -32.42 -11.08 -11.47
C VAL A 27 -31.96 -10.45 -12.79
N PRO A 28 -32.82 -9.67 -13.48
CA PRO A 28 -32.43 -9.00 -14.71
C PRO A 28 -31.17 -8.14 -14.50
N ASN A 29 -30.25 -8.15 -15.46
CA ASN A 29 -29.05 -7.31 -15.48
C ASN A 29 -28.00 -7.59 -14.39
N MET A 30 -27.97 -8.78 -13.76
CA MET A 30 -26.85 -9.15 -12.87
C MET A 30 -25.49 -9.10 -13.59
N ASN A 31 -24.60 -8.24 -13.11
CA ASN A 31 -23.27 -8.01 -13.66
C ASN A 31 -22.21 -8.97 -13.07
N VAL A 32 -22.41 -9.42 -11.83
CA VAL A 32 -21.57 -10.42 -11.12
C VAL A 32 -22.43 -11.50 -10.47
N GLU A 33 -21.83 -12.63 -10.11
CA GLU A 33 -22.51 -13.64 -9.28
C GLU A 33 -22.64 -13.10 -7.84
N GLY A 34 -23.76 -13.42 -7.19
CA GLY A 34 -23.96 -13.11 -5.77
C GLY A 34 -23.45 -14.25 -4.90
N LYS A 35 -23.09 -13.94 -3.66
CA LYS A 35 -22.90 -14.95 -2.61
C LYS A 35 -23.62 -14.52 -1.34
N PHE A 36 -24.15 -15.48 -0.62
CA PHE A 36 -24.66 -15.26 0.72
C PHE A 36 -24.22 -16.38 1.65
N TYR A 37 -24.04 -16.02 2.91
CA TYR A 37 -23.64 -16.95 3.95
C TYR A 37 -24.77 -17.08 4.97
N VAL A 38 -25.21 -18.30 5.24
CA VAL A 38 -26.33 -18.56 6.13
C VAL A 38 -26.13 -19.90 6.84
N ASN A 39 -26.38 -19.93 8.16
CA ASN A 39 -26.35 -21.17 8.92
C ASN A 39 -27.65 -21.98 8.73
N SER A 40 -27.64 -23.25 9.14
CA SER A 40 -28.78 -24.18 8.95
C SER A 40 -30.11 -23.68 9.53
N ASN A 41 -30.07 -22.87 10.58
CA ASN A 41 -31.28 -22.35 11.24
C ASN A 41 -31.94 -21.24 10.42
N LEU A 42 -31.14 -20.33 9.86
CA LEU A 42 -31.61 -19.20 9.06
C LEU A 42 -31.84 -19.57 7.59
N GLU A 43 -31.22 -20.64 7.12
CA GLU A 43 -31.33 -21.12 5.74
C GLU A 43 -32.80 -21.41 5.39
N LYS A 44 -33.49 -22.15 6.25
CA LYS A 44 -34.91 -22.49 6.08
C LYS A 44 -35.77 -21.24 5.94
N LEU A 45 -35.56 -20.24 6.79
CA LEU A 45 -36.32 -18.99 6.79
C LEU A 45 -36.09 -18.18 5.51
N MET A 46 -34.85 -18.15 5.00
CA MET A 46 -34.50 -17.47 3.75
C MET A 46 -35.16 -18.11 2.52
N PHE A 47 -35.19 -19.45 2.44
CA PHE A 47 -35.83 -20.14 1.32
C PHE A 47 -37.37 -20.09 1.41
N GLU A 48 -37.95 -20.12 2.62
CA GLU A 48 -39.38 -19.89 2.82
C GLU A 48 -39.80 -18.48 2.39
N GLU A 49 -39.00 -17.46 2.69
CA GLU A 49 -39.23 -16.09 2.22
C GLU A 49 -39.22 -16.02 0.67
N LEU A 50 -38.25 -16.68 0.04
CA LEU A 50 -38.14 -16.75 -1.42
C LEU A 50 -39.35 -17.49 -2.04
N GLU A 51 -39.77 -18.62 -1.47
CA GLU A 51 -40.93 -19.39 -1.91
C GLU A 51 -42.24 -18.59 -1.79
N GLN A 52 -42.44 -17.90 -0.67
CA GLN A 52 -43.60 -17.03 -0.46
C GLN A 52 -43.67 -15.90 -1.50
N ALA A 53 -42.54 -15.29 -1.84
CA ALA A 53 -42.50 -14.24 -2.86
C ALA A 53 -42.81 -14.76 -4.26
N CYS A 54 -42.41 -15.99 -4.60
CA CYS A 54 -42.78 -16.64 -5.85
C CYS A 54 -44.28 -16.92 -5.93
N THR A 55 -44.88 -17.32 -4.80
CA THR A 55 -46.30 -17.68 -4.70
C THR A 55 -47.22 -16.46 -4.78
N LYS A 56 -46.82 -15.32 -4.21
CA LYS A 56 -47.61 -14.06 -4.20
C LYS A 56 -47.42 -13.20 -5.46
N GLY A 57 -46.60 -13.62 -6.42
CA GLY A 57 -46.33 -12.85 -7.64
C GLY A 57 -45.68 -11.48 -7.38
N GLY A 58 -45.03 -11.29 -6.23
CA GLY A 58 -44.35 -10.04 -5.86
C GLY A 58 -45.24 -8.87 -5.40
N VAL A 59 -46.56 -9.07 -5.19
CA VAL A 59 -47.46 -7.98 -4.75
C VAL A 59 -47.59 -7.94 -3.22
N GLY A 60 -47.23 -6.80 -2.61
CA GLY A 60 -47.57 -6.48 -1.21
C GLY A 60 -46.65 -7.04 -0.11
N GLY A 61 -45.44 -7.49 -0.43
CA GLY A 61 -44.45 -7.97 0.55
C GLY A 61 -43.05 -7.39 0.32
N PHE A 62 -42.17 -7.48 1.31
CA PHE A 62 -40.75 -7.14 1.18
C PHE A 62 -40.07 -8.05 0.13
N ILE A 63 -39.10 -7.51 -0.62
CA ILE A 63 -38.30 -8.30 -1.57
C ILE A 63 -37.48 -9.32 -0.75
N PRO A 64 -37.50 -10.62 -1.08
CA PRO A 64 -36.72 -11.62 -0.34
C PRO A 64 -35.24 -11.26 -0.29
N ALA A 65 -34.58 -11.53 0.83
CA ALA A 65 -33.17 -11.18 1.03
C ALA A 65 -32.26 -11.67 -0.10
N VAL A 66 -32.47 -12.90 -0.60
CA VAL A 66 -31.72 -13.47 -1.73
C VAL A 66 -31.90 -12.64 -3.02
N LYS A 67 -33.11 -12.13 -3.29
CA LYS A 67 -33.37 -11.25 -4.45
C LYS A 67 -32.80 -9.85 -4.26
N GLN A 68 -32.71 -9.34 -3.03
CA GLN A 68 -32.03 -8.08 -2.75
C GLN A 68 -30.54 -8.18 -3.09
N ILE A 69 -29.88 -9.30 -2.75
CA ILE A 69 -28.48 -9.56 -3.10
C ILE A 69 -28.29 -9.62 -4.63
N GLY A 70 -29.19 -10.30 -5.35
CA GLY A 70 -29.22 -10.28 -6.80
C GLY A 70 -29.39 -8.87 -7.38
N ASN A 71 -30.29 -8.06 -6.80
CA ASN A 71 -30.54 -6.68 -7.24
C ASN A 71 -29.33 -5.78 -7.01
N VAL A 72 -28.60 -5.96 -5.91
CA VAL A 72 -27.31 -5.29 -5.70
C VAL A 72 -26.36 -5.67 -6.84
N ALA A 73 -26.20 -6.96 -7.13
CA ALA A 73 -25.37 -7.45 -8.23
C ALA A 73 -25.81 -6.96 -9.63
N SER A 74 -27.02 -6.42 -9.77
CA SER A 74 -27.54 -5.81 -11.01
C SER A 74 -27.28 -4.30 -11.15
N LEU A 75 -26.74 -3.66 -10.11
CA LEU A 75 -26.45 -2.24 -10.15
C LEU A 75 -25.36 -1.96 -11.22
N PRO A 76 -25.52 -0.93 -12.08
CA PRO A 76 -24.63 -0.65 -13.21
C PRO A 76 -23.14 -0.45 -12.86
N ALA A 77 -22.83 -0.21 -11.58
CA ALA A 77 -21.48 -0.01 -11.06
C ALA A 77 -20.84 -1.28 -10.45
N ILE A 78 -21.55 -2.41 -10.37
CA ILE A 78 -20.97 -3.65 -9.86
C ILE A 78 -20.29 -4.40 -11.00
N VAL A 79 -19.06 -3.96 -11.28
CA VAL A 79 -18.15 -4.56 -12.28
C VAL A 79 -16.91 -5.18 -11.61
N GLY A 80 -16.94 -5.25 -10.27
CA GLY A 80 -15.78 -5.51 -9.43
C GLY A 80 -15.58 -6.95 -8.96
N VAL A 81 -14.48 -7.13 -8.23
CA VAL A 81 -14.15 -8.37 -7.51
C VAL A 81 -14.64 -8.32 -6.05
N GLU A 82 -14.44 -9.39 -5.29
CA GLU A 82 -14.72 -9.38 -3.84
C GLU A 82 -13.68 -8.52 -3.09
N GLY A 83 -14.15 -7.82 -2.05
CA GLY A 83 -13.28 -7.25 -1.02
C GLY A 83 -12.99 -8.30 0.05
N LYS A 84 -11.73 -8.47 0.45
CA LYS A 84 -11.31 -9.40 1.51
C LYS A 84 -10.48 -8.63 2.53
N PHE A 85 -10.64 -8.94 3.81
CA PHE A 85 -9.77 -8.41 4.85
C PHE A 85 -9.40 -9.49 5.85
N TYR A 86 -8.21 -9.39 6.43
CA TYR A 86 -7.67 -10.33 7.40
C TYR A 86 -7.57 -9.65 8.76
N VAL A 87 -8.30 -10.12 9.76
CA VAL A 87 -8.27 -9.55 11.12
C VAL A 87 -8.39 -10.66 12.16
N ASN A 88 -7.87 -10.42 13.36
CA ASN A 88 -8.19 -11.24 14.54
C ASN A 88 -9.43 -10.67 15.26
N SER A 89 -9.94 -11.37 16.26
CA SER A 89 -11.14 -10.96 17.02
C SER A 89 -11.03 -9.59 17.68
N ASN A 90 -9.81 -9.15 18.04
CA ASN A 90 -9.60 -7.85 18.67
C ASN A 90 -9.70 -6.71 17.64
N LEU A 91 -9.06 -6.87 16.49
CA LEU A 91 -9.04 -5.89 15.40
C LEU A 91 -10.40 -5.83 14.67
N GLU A 92 -11.08 -6.97 14.56
CA GLU A 92 -12.43 -7.07 14.01
C GLU A 92 -13.40 -6.11 14.70
N LYS A 93 -13.36 -6.06 16.04
CA LYS A 93 -14.20 -5.17 16.83
C LYS A 93 -13.97 -3.70 16.47
N LEU A 94 -12.70 -3.27 16.40
CA LEU A 94 -12.34 -1.89 16.07
C LEU A 94 -12.81 -1.48 14.67
N MET A 95 -12.68 -2.39 13.69
CA MET A 95 -13.15 -2.19 12.33
C MET A 95 -14.66 -2.01 12.22
N PHE A 96 -15.44 -2.85 12.92
CA PHE A 96 -16.90 -2.73 12.89
C PHE A 96 -17.42 -1.55 13.70
N GLU A 97 -16.73 -1.16 14.78
CA GLU A 97 -17.03 0.08 15.51
C GLU A 97 -16.82 1.33 14.63
N GLU A 98 -15.76 1.37 13.81
CA GLU A 98 -15.56 2.46 12.83
C GLU A 98 -16.74 2.55 11.84
N LEU A 99 -17.18 1.40 11.33
CA LEU A 99 -18.31 1.32 10.41
C LEU A 99 -19.63 1.75 11.06
N GLU A 100 -19.90 1.29 12.28
CA GLU A 100 -21.09 1.66 13.05
C GLU A 100 -21.12 3.18 13.29
N GLN A 101 -20.02 3.76 13.76
CA GLN A 101 -19.91 5.20 14.00
C GLN A 101 -20.19 6.03 12.75
N ALA A 102 -19.66 5.62 11.59
CA ALA A 102 -19.90 6.30 10.33
C ALA A 102 -21.38 6.23 9.89
N CYS A 103 -22.03 5.10 10.13
CA CYS A 103 -23.47 4.92 9.87
C CYS A 103 -24.33 5.79 10.81
N THR A 104 -24.00 5.84 12.10
CA THR A 104 -24.75 6.63 13.09
C THR A 104 -24.63 8.13 12.86
N LYS A 105 -23.47 8.62 12.43
CA LYS A 105 -23.24 10.05 12.15
C LYS A 105 -23.75 10.50 10.77
N GLY A 106 -24.40 9.63 10.00
CA GLY A 106 -24.88 9.94 8.66
C GLY A 106 -23.77 10.33 7.68
N GLY A 107 -22.53 9.86 7.90
CA GLY A 107 -21.37 10.17 7.06
C GLY A 107 -20.82 11.60 7.17
N VAL A 108 -21.25 12.41 8.15
CA VAL A 108 -20.74 13.79 8.31
C VAL A 108 -19.45 13.81 9.13
N GLY A 109 -18.36 14.33 8.54
CA GLY A 109 -17.17 14.78 9.28
C GLY A 109 -16.05 13.74 9.51
N GLY A 110 -15.97 12.66 8.73
CA GLY A 110 -14.89 11.66 8.84
C GLY A 110 -14.51 11.03 7.50
N PHE A 111 -13.40 10.28 7.46
CA PHE A 111 -13.04 9.45 6.32
C PHE A 111 -14.07 8.32 6.12
N ILE A 112 -14.20 7.84 4.89
CA ILE A 112 -14.99 6.64 4.59
C ILE A 112 -14.34 5.46 5.34
N PRO A 113 -15.09 4.67 6.13
CA PRO A 113 -14.55 3.52 6.85
C PRO A 113 -13.76 2.58 5.96
N ALA A 114 -12.71 1.97 6.50
CA ALA A 114 -11.79 1.11 5.76
C ALA A 114 -12.51 0.01 4.97
N VAL A 115 -13.50 -0.64 5.59
CA VAL A 115 -14.30 -1.70 4.97
C VAL A 115 -15.06 -1.20 3.72
N LYS A 116 -15.58 0.04 3.75
CA LYS A 116 -16.23 0.64 2.57
C LYS A 116 -15.20 1.01 1.50
N GLN A 117 -14.01 1.46 1.90
CA GLN A 117 -12.92 1.77 0.96
C GLN A 117 -12.45 0.52 0.21
N ILE A 118 -12.33 -0.63 0.88
CA ILE A 118 -12.03 -1.92 0.22
C ILE A 118 -13.06 -2.21 -0.88
N GLY A 119 -14.35 -2.07 -0.56
CA GLY A 119 -15.44 -2.26 -1.52
C GLY A 119 -15.39 -1.27 -2.69
N ASN A 120 -15.04 -0.01 -2.43
CA ASN A 120 -14.86 1.00 -3.47
C ASN A 120 -13.68 0.64 -4.39
N VAL A 121 -12.55 0.20 -3.83
CA VAL A 121 -11.39 -0.25 -4.61
C VAL A 121 -11.72 -1.50 -5.43
N ALA A 122 -12.51 -2.42 -4.87
CA ALA A 122 -12.94 -3.62 -5.56
C ALA A 122 -13.79 -3.33 -6.81
N SER A 123 -14.37 -2.13 -6.91
CA SER A 123 -15.15 -1.68 -8.08
C SER A 123 -14.33 -1.03 -9.20
N LEU A 124 -13.01 -0.86 -9.00
CA LEU A 124 -12.16 -0.22 -10.00
C LEU A 124 -12.04 -1.06 -11.28
N PRO A 125 -11.92 -0.42 -12.46
CA PRO A 125 -11.82 -1.13 -13.72
C PRO A 125 -10.63 -2.10 -13.76
N ALA A 126 -10.89 -3.32 -14.25
CA ALA A 126 -9.89 -4.37 -14.48
C ALA A 126 -9.02 -4.76 -13.27
N ILE A 127 -9.55 -4.59 -12.06
CA ILE A 127 -8.95 -5.20 -10.87
C ILE A 127 -8.97 -6.73 -10.98
N VAL A 128 -7.90 -7.37 -10.53
CA VAL A 128 -7.71 -8.82 -10.59
C VAL A 128 -7.84 -9.42 -9.19
N GLY A 129 -8.54 -10.56 -9.10
CA GLY A 129 -8.61 -11.35 -7.87
C GLY A 129 -9.51 -10.74 -6.80
N SER A 130 -8.96 -9.88 -5.94
CA SER A 130 -9.68 -9.26 -4.81
C SER A 130 -9.04 -7.93 -4.41
N SER A 131 -9.82 -7.01 -3.84
CA SER A 131 -9.26 -5.90 -3.06
C SER A 131 -8.95 -6.41 -1.65
N ILE A 132 -7.70 -6.36 -1.22
CA ILE A 132 -7.23 -7.03 0.01
C ILE A 132 -6.89 -6.01 1.08
N GLY A 133 -7.51 -6.10 2.25
CA GLY A 133 -7.13 -5.38 3.46
C GLY A 133 -6.34 -6.25 4.44
N LEU A 134 -5.24 -5.73 4.94
CA LEU A 134 -4.38 -6.41 5.91
C LEU A 134 -4.83 -6.17 7.36
N PRO A 135 -4.24 -6.86 8.36
CA PRO A 135 -4.65 -6.71 9.75
C PRO A 135 -4.55 -5.30 10.33
N ASP A 136 -3.65 -4.48 9.81
CA ASP A 136 -3.46 -3.08 10.19
C ASP A 136 -4.33 -2.10 9.40
N ILE A 137 -5.31 -2.61 8.64
CA ILE A 137 -6.13 -1.78 7.76
C ILE A 137 -6.91 -0.70 8.52
N HIS A 138 -6.89 0.52 8.00
CA HIS A 138 -7.66 1.64 8.50
C HIS A 138 -7.93 2.68 7.41
N SER A 139 -8.86 3.59 7.69
CA SER A 139 -9.29 4.62 6.74
C SER A 139 -8.12 5.42 6.16
N GLY A 140 -8.11 5.56 4.83
CA GLY A 140 -7.12 6.32 4.07
C GLY A 140 -7.75 7.30 3.07
N TYR A 141 -6.94 7.77 2.12
CA TYR A 141 -7.41 8.57 0.98
C TYR A 141 -7.74 7.67 -0.22
N GLY A 142 -9.03 7.49 -0.52
CA GLY A 142 -9.54 6.61 -1.59
C GLY A 142 -9.35 5.12 -1.26
N PHE A 143 -8.10 4.65 -1.30
CA PHE A 143 -7.71 3.36 -0.77
C PHE A 143 -7.46 3.47 0.73
N ALA A 144 -7.84 2.43 1.47
CA ALA A 144 -7.47 2.27 2.88
C ALA A 144 -5.94 2.09 3.00
N ILE A 145 -5.38 2.49 4.14
CA ILE A 145 -4.00 2.12 4.50
C ILE A 145 -4.04 0.64 4.90
N GLY A 146 -3.07 -0.17 4.47
CA GLY A 146 -3.10 -1.63 4.56
C GLY A 146 -3.84 -2.31 3.40
N ASN A 147 -4.19 -1.58 2.34
CA ASN A 147 -4.91 -2.12 1.18
C ASN A 147 -3.97 -2.44 0.01
N ILE A 148 -4.18 -3.61 -0.60
CA ILE A 148 -3.49 -4.09 -1.80
C ILE A 148 -4.53 -4.32 -2.90
N ALA A 149 -4.22 -3.86 -4.10
CA ALA A 149 -4.99 -4.17 -5.31
C ALA A 149 -4.05 -4.38 -6.50
N ALA A 150 -4.43 -5.27 -7.40
CA ALA A 150 -3.64 -5.57 -8.60
C ALA A 150 -4.49 -5.41 -9.86
N PHE A 151 -3.89 -4.85 -10.91
CA PHE A 151 -4.55 -4.56 -12.19
C PHE A 151 -3.79 -5.20 -13.34
N ASP A 152 -4.49 -5.93 -14.23
CA ASP A 152 -3.89 -6.65 -15.36
C ASP A 152 -3.42 -5.68 -16.45
N THR A 153 -2.12 -5.56 -16.67
CA THR A 153 -1.57 -4.56 -17.61
C THR A 153 -1.95 -4.82 -19.07
N SER A 154 -2.32 -6.05 -19.41
CA SER A 154 -2.81 -6.43 -20.74
C SER A 154 -4.24 -5.93 -21.01
N ASN A 155 -4.99 -5.58 -19.96
CA ASN A 155 -6.33 -5.04 -20.11
C ASN A 155 -6.27 -3.52 -20.36
N PRO A 156 -6.81 -3.01 -21.48
CA PRO A 156 -6.76 -1.56 -21.79
C PRO A 156 -7.54 -0.70 -20.77
N GLU A 157 -8.45 -1.30 -20.00
CA GLU A 157 -9.21 -0.64 -18.93
C GLU A 157 -8.45 -0.62 -17.59
N ALA A 158 -7.30 -1.29 -17.47
CA ALA A 158 -6.52 -1.29 -16.24
C ALA A 158 -6.03 0.11 -15.85
N VAL A 159 -6.15 0.41 -14.57
CA VAL A 159 -5.92 1.75 -14.03
C VAL A 159 -4.73 1.81 -13.07
N VAL A 160 -4.20 3.01 -12.91
CA VAL A 160 -3.26 3.37 -11.85
C VAL A 160 -3.85 4.52 -11.04
N SER A 161 -3.82 4.42 -9.71
CA SER A 161 -4.32 5.46 -8.81
C SER A 161 -3.26 5.92 -7.81
N PRO A 162 -2.98 7.24 -7.71
CA PRO A 162 -2.15 7.80 -6.66
C PRO A 162 -2.71 7.53 -5.26
N GLY A 163 -4.04 7.44 -5.13
CA GLY A 163 -4.70 7.08 -3.87
C GLY A 163 -4.32 5.68 -3.38
N GLY A 164 -4.06 4.74 -4.30
CA GLY A 164 -3.63 3.37 -4.01
C GLY A 164 -2.13 3.20 -3.73
N VAL A 165 -1.32 4.23 -3.96
CA VAL A 165 0.09 4.28 -3.54
C VAL A 165 0.24 5.06 -2.24
N GLY A 166 -0.49 6.16 -2.10
CA GLY A 166 -0.35 7.11 -1.01
C GLY A 166 0.47 8.34 -1.40
N PHE A 167 0.35 9.39 -0.59
CA PHE A 167 1.00 10.68 -0.86
C PHE A 167 2.51 10.63 -0.61
N ASP A 168 2.96 9.96 0.46
CA ASP A 168 4.39 9.75 0.68
C ASP A 168 4.86 8.52 -0.10
N ILE A 169 5.10 8.74 -1.40
CA ILE A 169 5.56 7.73 -2.35
C ILE A 169 6.88 7.14 -1.85
N ASN A 170 6.98 5.82 -1.85
CA ASN A 170 8.08 5.07 -1.30
C ASN A 170 8.44 5.45 0.14
N CYS A 171 7.44 5.80 0.96
CA CYS A 171 7.60 5.64 2.41
C CYS A 171 7.95 4.17 2.68
N GLY A 172 8.95 3.96 3.52
CA GLY A 172 9.55 2.65 3.69
C GLY A 172 10.52 2.63 4.87
N VAL A 173 11.03 1.43 5.13
CA VAL A 173 11.86 1.15 6.29
C VAL A 173 13.18 0.55 5.81
N ARG A 174 14.28 1.03 6.40
CA ARG A 174 15.61 0.45 6.25
C ARG A 174 16.12 0.02 7.61
N LEU A 175 16.63 -1.20 7.70
CA LEU A 175 17.24 -1.74 8.92
C LEU A 175 18.75 -1.90 8.73
N ILE A 176 19.52 -1.41 9.70
CA ILE A 176 20.99 -1.47 9.72
C ILE A 176 21.37 -2.31 10.95
N ARG A 177 22.20 -3.34 10.76
CA ARG A 177 22.72 -4.14 11.88
C ARG A 177 24.00 -3.52 12.44
N THR A 178 24.42 -3.98 13.62
CA THR A 178 25.74 -3.70 14.17
C THR A 178 26.27 -4.97 14.84
N ASN A 179 27.56 -5.01 15.15
CA ASN A 179 28.13 -6.02 16.05
C ASN A 179 28.06 -5.64 17.54
N LEU A 180 27.42 -4.51 17.87
CA LEU A 180 27.24 -4.04 19.24
C LEU A 180 26.10 -4.77 19.94
N MET A 181 26.26 -4.97 21.24
CA MET A 181 25.22 -5.45 22.13
C MET A 181 24.66 -4.30 22.98
N GLU A 182 23.48 -4.48 23.57
CA GLU A 182 22.82 -3.50 24.43
C GLU A 182 23.77 -2.93 25.50
N LYS A 183 24.53 -3.81 26.17
CA LYS A 183 25.53 -3.44 27.18
C LYS A 183 26.61 -2.45 26.68
N ASP A 184 26.91 -2.47 25.37
CA ASP A 184 27.93 -1.63 24.77
C ASP A 184 27.37 -0.23 24.45
N VAL A 185 26.06 -0.14 24.19
CA VAL A 185 25.36 1.11 23.84
C VAL A 185 24.75 1.81 25.07
N GLU A 186 24.31 1.06 26.07
CA GLU A 186 23.61 1.57 27.25
C GLU A 186 24.35 2.73 27.97
N PRO A 187 25.69 2.69 28.15
CA PRO A 187 26.43 3.81 28.76
C PRO A 187 26.43 5.10 27.93
N TYR A 188 26.19 4.99 26.63
CA TYR A 188 26.29 6.10 25.66
C TYR A 188 24.95 6.48 25.04
N LYS A 189 23.83 5.87 25.45
CA LYS A 189 22.53 6.00 24.78
C LYS A 189 22.07 7.44 24.56
N GLU A 190 22.23 8.32 25.54
CA GLU A 190 21.85 9.74 25.44
C GLU A 190 22.76 10.49 24.47
N GLN A 191 24.07 10.22 24.52
CA GLN A 191 25.05 10.83 23.62
C GLN A 191 24.86 10.35 22.18
N LEU A 192 24.54 9.07 21.99
CA LEU A 192 24.23 8.50 20.69
C LEU A 192 22.94 9.08 20.12
N ALA A 193 21.87 9.18 20.92
CA ALA A 193 20.63 9.80 20.50
C ALA A 193 20.84 11.27 20.09
N GLN A 194 21.60 12.04 20.88
CA GLN A 194 21.95 13.42 20.53
C GLN A 194 22.81 13.49 19.27
N SER A 195 23.81 12.62 19.12
CA SER A 195 24.66 12.54 17.94
C SER A 195 23.83 12.22 16.69
N LEU A 196 22.89 11.29 16.76
CA LEU A 196 21.97 10.99 15.66
C LEU A 196 21.09 12.21 15.31
N PHE A 197 20.55 12.88 16.31
CA PHE A 197 19.74 14.09 16.12
C PHE A 197 20.53 15.23 15.45
N ASP A 198 21.80 15.40 15.81
CA ASP A 198 22.69 16.41 15.23
C ASP A 198 23.03 16.11 13.76
N HIS A 199 23.16 14.83 13.39
CA HIS A 199 23.50 14.40 12.02
C HIS A 199 22.29 14.20 11.10
N ILE A 200 21.09 13.97 11.66
CA ILE A 200 19.87 13.67 10.90
C ILE A 200 18.83 14.74 11.20
N PRO A 201 18.69 15.76 10.32
CA PRO A 201 17.71 16.81 10.53
C PRO A 201 16.27 16.27 10.59
N VAL A 202 15.54 16.67 11.63
CA VAL A 202 14.14 16.31 11.86
C VAL A 202 13.22 17.52 11.81
N GLY A 203 11.92 17.31 11.55
CA GLY A 203 10.90 18.36 11.58
C GLY A 203 10.45 18.88 10.21
N VAL A 204 9.31 19.59 10.22
CA VAL A 204 8.72 20.16 9.01
C VAL A 204 9.54 21.37 8.56
N GLY A 205 10.06 21.32 7.34
CA GLY A 205 10.83 22.42 6.74
C GLY A 205 12.34 22.39 7.01
N SER A 206 12.81 21.37 7.74
CA SER A 206 14.24 21.14 7.98
C SER A 206 14.99 20.86 6.68
N ARG A 207 16.28 21.26 6.66
CA ARG A 207 17.15 21.12 5.50
C ARG A 207 18.20 20.05 5.74
N GLY A 208 18.49 19.27 4.71
CA GLY A 208 19.57 18.29 4.71
C GLY A 208 20.93 18.90 4.96
N ILE A 209 21.81 18.13 5.61
CA ILE A 209 23.23 18.49 5.76
C ILE A 209 24.07 18.15 4.51
N ILE A 210 23.55 17.30 3.62
CA ILE A 210 24.22 16.91 2.38
C ILE A 210 24.05 18.03 1.35
N PRO A 211 25.14 18.67 0.89
CA PRO A 211 25.05 19.72 -0.12
C PRO A 211 24.55 19.12 -1.44
N ILE A 212 23.47 19.67 -1.98
CA ILE A 212 22.89 19.21 -3.25
C ILE A 212 22.57 20.38 -4.17
N LYS A 213 23.04 20.32 -5.42
CA LYS A 213 22.69 21.29 -6.46
C LYS A 213 21.51 20.77 -7.28
N ALA A 214 20.88 21.65 -8.05
CA ALA A 214 19.74 21.29 -8.88
C ALA A 214 20.04 20.14 -9.86
N ASN A 215 21.22 20.12 -10.48
CA ASN A 215 21.61 19.04 -11.40
C ASN A 215 21.81 17.69 -10.68
N ASP A 216 22.39 17.71 -9.48
CA ASP A 216 22.57 16.51 -8.66
C ASP A 216 21.22 15.93 -8.23
N PHE A 217 20.26 16.81 -7.96
CA PHE A 217 18.89 16.41 -7.62
C PHE A 217 18.15 15.74 -8.78
N GLU A 218 18.28 16.25 -10.01
CA GLU A 218 17.74 15.56 -11.19
C GLU A 218 18.35 14.16 -11.33
N GLN A 219 19.65 14.02 -11.03
CA GLN A 219 20.31 12.72 -11.04
C GLN A 219 19.83 11.79 -9.92
N CYS A 220 19.54 12.30 -8.72
CA CYS A 220 18.91 11.52 -7.65
C CYS A 220 17.57 10.92 -8.13
N LEU A 221 16.75 11.72 -8.80
CA LEU A 221 15.46 11.29 -9.35
C LEU A 221 15.61 10.23 -10.44
N GLN A 222 16.63 10.36 -11.30
CA GLN A 222 16.84 9.48 -12.44
C GLN A 222 17.56 8.16 -12.08
N TYR A 223 18.51 8.23 -11.15
CA TYR A 223 19.49 7.18 -10.89
C TYR A 223 19.35 6.53 -9.51
N GLY A 224 18.51 7.07 -8.60
CA GLY A 224 18.32 6.46 -7.29
C GLY A 224 19.65 6.26 -6.55
N MET A 225 19.81 5.12 -5.89
CA MET A 225 21.03 4.81 -5.12
C MET A 225 22.32 4.75 -5.96
N ASP A 226 22.25 4.62 -7.29
CA ASP A 226 23.45 4.73 -8.14
C ASP A 226 24.11 6.11 -7.99
N TRP A 227 23.31 7.15 -7.76
CA TRP A 227 23.83 8.48 -7.43
C TRP A 227 24.53 8.46 -6.07
N SER A 228 23.88 7.92 -5.03
CA SER A 228 24.43 7.87 -3.68
C SER A 228 25.76 7.10 -3.61
N LEU A 229 25.88 5.99 -4.35
CA LEU A 229 27.12 5.24 -4.50
C LEU A 229 28.25 6.08 -5.08
N ARG A 230 27.98 6.75 -6.21
CA ARG A 230 28.98 7.56 -6.92
C ARG A 230 29.46 8.74 -6.09
N GLU A 231 28.58 9.36 -5.30
CA GLU A 231 28.92 10.47 -4.43
C GLU A 231 29.53 10.02 -3.08
N GLY A 232 29.59 8.72 -2.79
CA GLY A 232 30.21 8.18 -1.57
C GLY A 232 29.30 8.14 -0.33
N TYR A 233 27.97 8.23 -0.51
CA TYR A 233 26.98 8.16 0.57
C TYR A 233 26.39 6.75 0.79
N SER A 234 26.91 5.74 0.09
CA SER A 234 26.47 4.35 0.19
C SER A 234 27.66 3.40 -0.03
N TRP A 235 27.58 2.21 0.55
CA TRP A 235 28.42 1.08 0.15
C TRP A 235 27.77 0.29 -0.97
N THR A 236 28.55 -0.43 -1.77
CA THR A 236 28.04 -1.24 -2.89
C THR A 236 26.99 -2.24 -2.41
N GLU A 237 27.24 -2.87 -1.26
CA GLU A 237 26.39 -3.87 -0.63
C GLU A 237 25.05 -3.26 -0.16
N ASP A 238 25.00 -1.97 0.20
CA ASP A 238 23.75 -1.32 0.60
C ASP A 238 22.72 -1.32 -0.53
N LYS A 239 23.21 -1.24 -1.78
CA LYS A 239 22.37 -1.29 -2.97
C LYS A 239 21.81 -2.69 -3.20
N GLU A 240 22.61 -3.73 -2.96
CA GLU A 240 22.19 -5.13 -3.10
C GLU A 240 21.13 -5.52 -2.05
N HIS A 241 21.17 -4.89 -0.88
CA HIS A 241 20.19 -5.06 0.19
C HIS A 241 19.06 -4.02 0.14
N CYS A 242 18.75 -3.49 -1.04
CA CYS A 242 17.66 -2.54 -1.23
C CYS A 242 16.68 -3.06 -2.27
N GLU A 243 15.39 -2.96 -1.98
CA GLU A 243 14.35 -3.25 -2.95
C GLU A 243 14.58 -2.45 -4.26
N GLU A 244 14.37 -3.12 -5.41
CA GLU A 244 14.70 -2.60 -6.76
C GLU A 244 16.17 -2.17 -6.93
N TYR A 245 17.09 -2.71 -6.12
CA TYR A 245 18.47 -2.23 -6.03
C TYR A 245 18.54 -0.70 -5.83
N GLY A 246 17.56 -0.13 -5.11
CA GLY A 246 17.43 1.30 -4.83
C GLY A 246 17.15 2.18 -6.05
N ARG A 247 16.67 1.61 -7.17
CA ARG A 247 16.39 2.36 -8.40
C ARG A 247 15.31 1.73 -9.28
N MET A 248 14.22 2.47 -9.49
CA MET A 248 13.27 2.22 -10.58
C MET A 248 13.77 2.82 -11.90
N LEU A 249 14.02 1.96 -12.89
CA LEU A 249 14.61 2.31 -14.18
C LEU A 249 13.71 3.21 -15.04
N GLN A 250 12.39 3.08 -14.89
CA GLN A 250 11.39 3.84 -15.62
C GLN A 250 11.20 5.27 -15.11
N ALA A 251 11.95 5.68 -14.08
CA ALA A 251 11.91 7.05 -13.59
C ALA A 251 12.21 8.05 -14.71
N ASP A 252 11.45 9.15 -14.73
CA ASP A 252 11.69 10.26 -15.65
C ASP A 252 11.56 11.57 -14.87
N ALA A 253 12.71 12.19 -14.59
CA ALA A 253 12.74 13.41 -13.81
C ALA A 253 12.00 14.57 -14.50
N SER A 254 11.79 14.54 -15.83
CA SER A 254 11.00 15.54 -16.55
C SER A 254 9.50 15.47 -16.22
N LYS A 255 9.03 14.33 -15.68
CA LYS A 255 7.64 14.13 -15.24
C LYS A 255 7.39 14.58 -13.80
N VAL A 256 8.43 15.04 -13.11
CA VAL A 256 8.32 15.64 -11.78
C VAL A 256 8.22 17.16 -11.93
N SER A 257 7.16 17.77 -11.38
CA SER A 257 6.93 19.20 -11.52
C SER A 257 8.02 20.04 -10.84
N MET A 258 8.25 21.25 -11.33
CA MET A 258 9.17 22.20 -10.69
C MET A 258 8.78 22.50 -9.24
N ARG A 259 7.48 22.47 -8.94
CA ARG A 259 6.96 22.63 -7.57
C ARG A 259 7.38 21.46 -6.69
N ALA A 260 7.25 20.22 -7.16
CA ALA A 260 7.68 19.03 -6.43
C ALA A 260 9.20 19.05 -6.19
N LYS A 261 9.99 19.39 -7.21
CA LYS A 261 11.45 19.53 -7.09
C LYS A 261 11.86 20.59 -6.08
N LYS A 262 11.22 21.77 -6.12
CA LYS A 262 11.47 22.86 -5.16
C LYS A 262 11.16 22.47 -3.72
N ARG A 263 10.15 21.61 -3.50
CA ARG A 263 9.81 21.07 -2.16
C ARG A 263 10.81 20.00 -1.71
N GLY A 264 11.23 19.11 -2.61
CA GLY A 264 12.12 17.98 -2.28
C GLY A 264 13.59 18.34 -2.13
N LEU A 265 14.12 19.23 -2.97
CA LEU A 265 15.54 19.61 -3.01
C LEU A 265 16.14 19.92 -1.63
N PRO A 266 15.53 20.78 -0.78
CA PRO A 266 16.11 21.07 0.53
C PRO A 266 15.98 19.93 1.54
N GLN A 267 15.14 18.91 1.27
CA GLN A 267 14.74 17.88 2.24
C GLN A 267 15.54 16.57 2.12
N LEU A 268 16.54 16.51 1.23
CA LEU A 268 17.38 15.33 1.10
C LEU A 268 18.14 15.05 2.41
N GLY A 269 18.22 13.80 2.85
CA GLY A 269 18.88 13.41 4.09
C GLY A 269 18.12 13.84 5.35
N THR A 270 16.79 13.94 5.29
CA THR A 270 15.95 14.34 6.45
C THR A 270 14.88 13.29 6.75
N LEU A 271 14.55 13.13 8.03
CA LEU A 271 13.46 12.24 8.47
C LEU A 271 12.09 12.84 8.17
N GLY A 272 11.89 14.09 8.58
CA GLY A 272 10.60 14.74 8.48
C GLY A 272 9.76 14.75 9.74
N ALA A 273 8.47 14.46 9.57
CA ALA A 273 7.43 14.51 10.59
C ALA A 273 6.40 13.41 10.30
N GLY A 274 5.39 13.27 11.16
CA GLY A 274 4.41 12.18 11.07
C GLY A 274 4.93 10.94 11.77
N ASN A 275 4.74 9.78 11.17
CA ASN A 275 5.21 8.49 11.68
C ASN A 275 6.68 8.17 11.30
N HIS A 276 7.46 9.16 10.88
CA HIS A 276 8.86 8.96 10.48
C HIS A 276 9.79 9.06 11.69
N TYR A 277 10.75 8.14 11.78
CA TYR A 277 11.68 8.05 12.90
C TYR A 277 13.01 7.42 12.49
N GLY A 278 14.04 7.68 13.29
CA GLY A 278 15.28 6.90 13.33
C GLY A 278 15.41 6.35 14.75
N GLU A 279 15.42 5.02 14.90
CA GLU A 279 15.40 4.35 16.19
C GLU A 279 16.60 3.42 16.34
N VAL A 280 17.25 3.48 17.49
CA VAL A 280 18.21 2.46 17.92
C VAL A 280 17.42 1.40 18.71
N GLN A 281 17.49 0.16 18.25
CA GLN A 281 16.66 -0.94 18.72
C GLN A 281 17.53 -2.10 19.20
N VAL A 282 16.99 -2.92 20.09
CA VAL A 282 17.64 -4.11 20.63
C VAL A 282 16.84 -5.34 20.23
N VAL A 283 17.51 -6.37 19.73
CA VAL A 283 16.89 -7.65 19.40
C VAL A 283 16.52 -8.38 20.70
N ASP A 284 15.26 -8.29 21.12
CA ASP A 284 14.79 -8.92 22.36
C ASP A 284 14.49 -10.43 22.18
N GLU A 285 13.94 -10.82 21.02
CA GLU A 285 13.59 -12.20 20.70
C GLU A 285 13.99 -12.62 19.28
N ILE A 286 14.31 -13.90 19.12
CA ILE A 286 14.64 -14.54 17.82
C ILE A 286 13.72 -15.76 17.66
N TYR A 287 12.80 -15.67 16.70
CA TYR A 287 11.83 -16.74 16.43
C TYR A 287 12.37 -17.80 15.45
N ASP A 288 13.13 -17.36 14.43
CA ASP A 288 13.81 -18.23 13.48
C ASP A 288 15.31 -17.91 13.49
N LYS A 289 16.09 -18.82 14.09
CA LYS A 289 17.55 -18.65 14.21
C LYS A 289 18.26 -18.71 12.87
N HIS A 290 17.76 -19.48 11.91
CA HIS A 290 18.39 -19.62 10.60
C HIS A 290 18.20 -18.36 9.78
N ALA A 291 16.96 -17.85 9.72
CA ALA A 291 16.65 -16.60 9.03
C ALA A 291 17.37 -15.40 9.67
N ALA A 292 17.37 -15.31 11.00
CA ALA A 292 18.08 -14.25 11.72
C ALA A 292 19.59 -14.26 11.41
N ALA A 293 20.24 -15.42 11.46
CA ALA A 293 21.67 -15.54 11.14
C ALA A 293 21.99 -15.13 9.69
N LYS A 294 21.09 -15.40 8.73
CA LYS A 294 21.21 -14.92 7.34
C LYS A 294 21.09 -13.39 7.23
N MET A 295 20.34 -12.76 8.11
CA MET A 295 20.22 -11.30 8.24
C MET A 295 21.35 -10.70 9.08
N GLY A 296 22.34 -11.49 9.53
CA GLY A 296 23.43 -11.04 10.40
C GLY A 296 22.99 -10.70 11.82
N ILE A 297 21.89 -11.29 12.28
CA ILE A 297 21.39 -11.23 13.66
C ILE A 297 21.68 -12.58 14.33
N PHE A 298 22.59 -12.60 15.30
CA PHE A 298 23.06 -13.85 15.90
C PHE A 298 22.53 -14.10 17.31
N ASP A 299 22.37 -13.04 18.10
CA ASP A 299 22.08 -13.12 19.52
C ASP A 299 21.00 -12.12 19.95
N LYS A 300 20.29 -12.46 21.03
CA LYS A 300 19.47 -11.50 21.76
C LYS A 300 20.37 -10.43 22.37
N GLY A 301 19.91 -9.19 22.40
CA GLY A 301 20.67 -8.04 22.85
C GLY A 301 21.46 -7.34 21.74
N GLN A 302 21.53 -7.88 20.53
CA GLN A 302 22.21 -7.22 19.40
C GLN A 302 21.50 -5.91 19.04
N VAL A 303 22.27 -4.86 18.78
CA VAL A 303 21.76 -3.53 18.46
C VAL A 303 21.59 -3.35 16.95
N CYS A 304 20.45 -2.81 16.56
CA CYS A 304 20.14 -2.42 15.19
C CYS A 304 19.66 -0.96 15.14
N VAL A 305 19.68 -0.38 13.95
CA VAL A 305 19.14 0.95 13.70
C VAL A 305 18.08 0.87 12.60
N MET A 306 16.86 1.29 12.92
CA MET A 306 15.76 1.36 11.98
C MET A 306 15.54 2.80 11.53
N VAL A 307 15.44 3.01 10.22
CA VAL A 307 15.15 4.31 9.61
C VAL A 307 13.84 4.19 8.83
N HIS A 308 12.79 4.88 9.29
CA HIS A 308 11.50 4.96 8.62
C HIS A 308 11.30 6.35 8.03
N CYS A 309 11.31 6.43 6.69
CA CYS A 309 11.09 7.68 5.96
C CYS A 309 10.71 7.41 4.48
N GLY A 310 10.19 8.43 3.79
CA GLY A 310 9.82 8.38 2.38
C GLY A 310 10.42 9.50 1.51
N SER A 311 9.66 9.86 0.48
CA SER A 311 10.02 10.85 -0.55
C SER A 311 9.70 12.30 -0.14
N ARG A 312 9.32 12.50 1.12
CA ARG A 312 9.15 13.82 1.73
C ARG A 312 8.12 14.67 0.96
N GLY A 313 8.34 15.98 0.90
CA GLY A 313 7.47 16.90 0.16
C GLY A 313 7.45 16.68 -1.35
N LEU A 314 8.39 15.92 -1.91
CA LEU A 314 8.45 15.63 -3.34
C LEU A 314 7.36 14.66 -3.75
N GLY A 315 7.30 13.46 -3.16
CA GLY A 315 6.28 12.47 -3.53
C GLY A 315 4.87 12.97 -3.22
N HIS A 316 4.69 13.68 -2.11
CA HIS A 316 3.40 14.30 -1.79
C HIS A 316 2.95 15.22 -2.93
N GLN A 317 3.86 16.04 -3.47
CA GLN A 317 3.51 16.94 -4.56
C GLN A 317 3.30 16.18 -5.88
N VAL A 318 4.07 15.14 -6.18
CA VAL A 318 3.86 14.26 -7.35
C VAL A 318 2.47 13.62 -7.31
N ALA A 319 2.05 13.08 -6.16
CA ALA A 319 0.72 12.53 -5.98
C ALA A 319 -0.37 13.60 -6.16
N THR A 320 -0.18 14.78 -5.54
CA THR A 320 -1.14 15.90 -5.64
C THR A 320 -1.31 16.39 -7.08
N ASP A 321 -0.21 16.57 -7.81
CA ASP A 321 -0.23 17.04 -9.20
C ASP A 321 -0.92 16.02 -10.11
N SER A 322 -0.71 14.72 -9.84
CA SER A 322 -1.28 13.63 -10.63
C SER A 322 -2.78 13.46 -10.41
N LEU A 323 -3.27 13.67 -9.18
CA LEU A 323 -4.72 13.60 -8.89
C LEU A 323 -5.51 14.59 -9.77
N VAL A 324 -5.01 15.82 -9.92
CA VAL A 324 -5.67 16.86 -10.74
C VAL A 324 -5.75 16.46 -12.22
N GLU A 325 -4.70 15.88 -12.76
CA GLU A 325 -4.68 15.43 -14.16
C GLU A 325 -5.54 14.17 -14.36
N MET A 326 -5.55 13.27 -13.38
CA MET A 326 -6.36 12.05 -13.44
C MET A 326 -7.86 12.32 -13.32
N GLU A 327 -8.29 13.30 -12.52
CA GLU A 327 -9.70 13.73 -12.49
C GLU A 327 -10.20 14.15 -13.89
N LYS A 328 -9.36 14.85 -14.67
CA LYS A 328 -9.67 15.23 -16.06
C LYS A 328 -9.69 14.00 -16.97
N ALA A 329 -8.73 13.09 -16.80
CA ALA A 329 -8.66 11.84 -17.58
C ALA A 329 -9.89 10.96 -17.35
N MET A 330 -10.37 10.83 -16.10
CA MET A 330 -11.58 10.08 -15.78
C MET A 330 -12.81 10.65 -16.47
N ALA A 331 -12.97 11.97 -16.47
CA ALA A 331 -14.08 12.64 -17.15
C ALA A 331 -14.04 12.41 -18.67
N ARG A 332 -12.84 12.42 -19.27
CA ARG A 332 -12.62 12.10 -20.69
C ARG A 332 -12.94 10.64 -21.01
N ASP A 333 -12.47 9.73 -20.17
CA ASP A 333 -12.49 8.28 -20.42
C ASP A 333 -13.76 7.59 -19.88
N GLY A 334 -14.68 8.35 -19.28
CA GLY A 334 -15.95 7.83 -18.75
C GLY A 334 -15.79 6.94 -17.51
N ILE A 335 -14.70 7.11 -16.75
CA ILE A 335 -14.43 6.30 -15.55
C ILE A 335 -15.27 6.84 -14.39
N CYS A 336 -16.27 6.08 -13.98
CA CYS A 336 -17.12 6.39 -12.83
C CYS A 336 -16.62 5.64 -11.59
N VAL A 337 -16.39 6.37 -10.49
CA VAL A 337 -15.96 5.80 -9.20
C VAL A 337 -16.93 6.18 -8.09
N ASN A 338 -17.00 5.31 -7.07
CA ASN A 338 -17.87 5.51 -5.91
C ASN A 338 -17.37 6.59 -4.94
N ASP A 339 -16.08 6.95 -5.04
CA ASP A 339 -15.44 7.99 -4.24
C ASP A 339 -14.49 8.79 -5.12
N ARG A 340 -14.57 10.13 -5.09
CA ARG A 340 -13.67 11.04 -5.81
C ARG A 340 -12.20 10.83 -5.43
N GLN A 341 -11.92 10.37 -4.21
CA GLN A 341 -10.55 10.07 -3.77
C GLN A 341 -9.93 8.86 -4.48
N LEU A 342 -10.71 8.08 -5.24
CA LEU A 342 -10.24 7.02 -6.13
C LEU A 342 -9.85 7.54 -7.52
N ALA A 343 -9.43 8.80 -7.62
CA ALA A 343 -8.98 9.36 -8.87
C ALA A 343 -7.87 8.48 -9.49
N CYS A 344 -8.03 8.13 -10.77
CA CYS A 344 -7.18 7.19 -11.47
C CYS A 344 -7.14 7.49 -12.97
N ALA A 345 -6.16 6.94 -13.66
CA ALA A 345 -6.10 6.96 -15.12
C ALA A 345 -5.77 5.57 -15.63
N ARG A 346 -6.14 5.27 -16.88
CA ARG A 346 -5.72 4.03 -17.54
C ARG A 346 -4.19 3.96 -17.57
N ILE A 347 -3.60 2.81 -17.28
CA ILE A 347 -2.15 2.61 -17.20
C ILE A 347 -1.47 3.06 -18.50
N GLN A 348 -2.09 2.76 -19.65
CA GLN A 348 -1.56 3.07 -20.97
C GLN A 348 -1.84 4.53 -21.43
N SER A 349 -2.59 5.32 -20.66
CA SER A 349 -2.84 6.72 -21.00
C SER A 349 -1.61 7.60 -20.75
N THR A 350 -1.58 8.78 -21.36
CA THR A 350 -0.55 9.78 -21.11
C THR A 350 -0.46 10.15 -19.63
N GLU A 351 -1.60 10.31 -18.96
CA GLU A 351 -1.66 10.66 -17.53
C GLU A 351 -1.17 9.49 -16.66
N GLY A 352 -1.57 8.26 -16.96
CA GLY A 352 -1.11 7.06 -16.26
C GLY A 352 0.41 6.87 -16.38
N GLN A 353 0.95 6.96 -17.60
CA GLN A 353 2.39 6.85 -17.85
C GLN A 353 3.18 7.99 -17.22
N ASN A 354 2.69 9.24 -17.29
CA ASN A 354 3.36 10.37 -16.65
C ASN A 354 3.41 10.19 -15.12
N TYR A 355 2.32 9.74 -14.51
CA TYR A 355 2.30 9.45 -13.07
C TYR A 355 3.27 8.33 -12.70
N LEU A 356 3.25 7.19 -13.41
CA LEU A 356 4.14 6.06 -13.11
C LEU A 356 5.62 6.45 -13.17
N LYS A 357 6.01 7.23 -14.18
CA LYS A 357 7.39 7.74 -14.31
C LYS A 357 7.75 8.76 -13.23
N GLY A 358 6.82 9.66 -12.87
CA GLY A 358 7.00 10.62 -11.78
C GLY A 358 7.04 9.96 -10.39
N MET A 359 6.23 8.93 -10.18
CA MET A 359 6.22 8.09 -8.99
C MET A 359 7.53 7.32 -8.86
N ALA A 360 8.03 6.72 -9.94
CA ALA A 360 9.33 6.06 -9.96
C ALA A 360 10.48 7.04 -9.62
N ALA A 361 10.43 8.26 -10.15
CA ALA A 361 11.38 9.32 -9.78
C ALA A 361 11.29 9.72 -8.29
N ALA A 362 10.08 9.80 -7.74
CA ALA A 362 9.87 10.04 -6.32
C ALA A 362 10.35 8.87 -5.45
N ALA A 363 10.18 7.63 -5.92
CA ALA A 363 10.68 6.44 -5.25
C ALA A 363 12.21 6.43 -5.20
N ASN A 364 12.88 6.75 -6.31
CA ASN A 364 14.32 6.93 -6.38
C ASN A 364 14.82 7.96 -5.37
N PHE A 365 14.14 9.10 -5.24
CA PHE A 365 14.47 10.09 -4.22
C PHE A 365 14.34 9.56 -2.79
N ALA A 366 13.32 8.77 -2.48
CA ALA A 366 13.15 8.18 -1.15
C ALA A 366 14.28 7.20 -0.78
N TRP A 367 14.71 6.34 -1.72
CA TRP A 367 15.86 5.45 -1.48
C TRP A 367 17.16 6.23 -1.30
N VAL A 368 17.40 7.26 -2.12
CA VAL A 368 18.54 8.17 -1.94
C VAL A 368 18.47 8.85 -0.57
N ASN A 369 17.29 9.29 -0.14
CA ASN A 369 17.08 9.88 1.18
C ASN A 369 17.45 8.92 2.32
N ARG A 370 16.92 7.68 2.29
CA ARG A 370 17.26 6.64 3.29
C ARG A 370 18.73 6.24 3.26
N SER A 371 19.35 6.21 2.09
CA SER A 371 20.78 5.95 1.98
C SER A 371 21.63 7.08 2.57
N CYS A 372 21.29 8.33 2.28
CA CYS A 372 21.94 9.49 2.88
C CYS A 372 21.80 9.48 4.42
N MET A 373 20.64 9.08 4.94
CA MET A 373 20.46 8.90 6.40
C MET A 373 21.28 7.73 6.94
N THR A 374 21.44 6.64 6.18
CA THR A 374 22.33 5.52 6.56
C THR A 374 23.76 6.02 6.73
N PHE A 375 24.24 6.86 5.81
CA PHE A 375 25.54 7.52 5.95
C PHE A 375 25.61 8.36 7.22
N CYS A 376 24.60 9.19 7.51
CA CYS A 376 24.55 9.98 8.76
C CYS A 376 24.55 9.12 10.02
N VAL A 377 23.80 8.01 10.04
CA VAL A 377 23.78 7.03 11.14
C VAL A 377 25.19 6.47 11.37
N ARG A 378 25.87 6.04 10.30
CA ARG A 378 27.24 5.53 10.38
C ARG A 378 28.21 6.56 10.95
N GLN A 379 28.10 7.83 10.57
CA GLN A 379 28.92 8.92 11.12
C GLN A 379 28.64 9.14 12.62
N ALA A 380 27.37 9.13 13.02
CA ALA A 380 26.97 9.30 14.41
C ALA A 380 27.54 8.19 15.31
N PHE A 381 27.44 6.93 14.87
CA PHE A 381 28.01 5.78 15.58
C PHE A 381 29.54 5.84 15.61
N SER A 382 30.18 6.13 14.48
CA SER A 382 31.65 6.23 14.41
C SER A 382 32.20 7.26 15.39
N ARG A 383 31.51 8.40 15.53
CA ARG A 383 31.87 9.46 16.47
C ARG A 383 31.76 9.02 17.93
N ILE A 384 30.72 8.26 18.28
CA ILE A 384 30.46 7.85 19.67
C ILE A 384 31.38 6.71 20.10
N PHE A 385 31.57 5.72 19.23
CA PHE A 385 32.35 4.52 19.53
C PHE A 385 33.81 4.61 19.08
N ASN A 386 34.23 5.73 18.48
CA ASN A 386 35.58 5.97 17.97
C ASN A 386 36.12 4.78 17.13
N SER A 387 35.25 4.23 16.30
CA SER A 387 35.48 3.05 15.46
C SER A 387 34.92 3.33 14.08
N SER A 388 35.46 2.70 13.03
CA SER A 388 34.89 2.87 11.70
C SER A 388 33.53 2.16 11.61
N PRO A 389 32.62 2.56 10.69
CA PRO A 389 31.36 1.85 10.55
C PRO A 389 31.53 0.40 10.05
N ASP A 390 32.65 0.10 9.39
CA ASP A 390 33.02 -1.26 8.96
C ASP A 390 33.41 -2.13 10.17
N ASP A 391 34.24 -1.60 11.09
CA ASP A 391 34.58 -2.28 12.35
C ASP A 391 33.36 -2.51 13.26
N LEU A 392 32.34 -1.65 13.13
CA LEU A 392 31.06 -1.75 13.83
C LEU A 392 30.03 -2.63 13.08
N ASP A 393 30.41 -3.21 11.94
CA ASP A 393 29.60 -4.14 11.15
C ASP A 393 28.25 -3.52 10.72
N MET A 394 28.27 -2.22 10.37
CA MET A 394 27.07 -1.41 10.10
C MET A 394 26.44 -1.62 8.72
N HIS A 395 26.17 -2.88 8.36
CA HIS A 395 25.56 -3.24 7.08
C HIS A 395 24.04 -3.06 7.09
N VAL A 396 23.48 -2.68 5.93
CA VAL A 396 22.04 -2.71 5.72
C VAL A 396 21.57 -4.16 5.64
N ILE A 397 20.58 -4.54 6.47
CA ILE A 397 19.91 -5.84 6.37
C ILE A 397 19.00 -5.82 5.14
N TYR A 398 18.09 -4.85 5.09
CA TYR A 398 17.22 -4.64 3.95
C TYR A 398 16.57 -3.24 3.98
N ASP A 399 16.19 -2.73 2.81
CA ASP A 399 15.38 -1.53 2.62
C ASP A 399 14.15 -1.88 1.77
N VAL A 400 12.96 -1.63 2.32
CA VAL A 400 11.68 -1.98 1.68
C VAL A 400 10.68 -0.83 1.73
N SER A 401 9.90 -0.72 0.64
CA SER A 401 8.81 0.23 0.50
C SER A 401 7.48 -0.34 1.01
N HIS A 402 6.66 0.50 1.67
CA HIS A 402 5.25 0.18 1.93
C HIS A 402 4.22 1.01 1.13
N ASN A 403 4.67 2.00 0.37
CA ASN A 403 3.80 2.89 -0.42
C ASN A 403 4.29 2.96 -1.87
N ILE A 404 3.90 2.01 -2.70
CA ILE A 404 4.40 1.94 -4.08
C ILE A 404 3.45 1.17 -5.00
N ALA A 405 3.46 1.52 -6.29
CA ALA A 405 2.90 0.66 -7.34
C ALA A 405 4.03 0.02 -8.13
N LYS A 406 3.96 -1.29 -8.37
CA LYS A 406 5.00 -2.03 -9.10
C LYS A 406 4.40 -2.97 -10.14
N PHE A 407 5.14 -3.14 -11.24
CA PHE A 407 4.84 -4.13 -12.26
C PHE A 407 5.48 -5.45 -11.88
N GLU A 408 4.67 -6.48 -11.70
CA GLU A 408 5.11 -7.78 -11.19
C GLU A 408 4.45 -8.91 -11.95
N GLU A 409 5.19 -10.00 -12.19
CA GLU A 409 4.63 -11.22 -12.74
C GLU A 409 3.98 -12.06 -11.63
N HIS A 410 2.69 -12.34 -11.80
CA HIS A 410 1.90 -13.17 -10.88
C HIS A 410 1.22 -14.31 -11.64
N TRP A 411 1.01 -15.44 -10.97
CA TRP A 411 0.27 -16.57 -11.53
C TRP A 411 -1.22 -16.43 -11.22
N ILE A 412 -2.04 -16.17 -12.24
CA ILE A 412 -3.49 -16.04 -12.14
C ILE A 412 -4.14 -17.10 -13.04
N ASP A 413 -5.02 -17.91 -12.48
CA ASP A 413 -5.70 -19.01 -13.18
C ASP A 413 -4.73 -19.95 -13.94
N GLY A 414 -3.58 -20.22 -13.34
CA GLY A 414 -2.55 -21.09 -13.91
C GLY A 414 -1.77 -20.48 -15.08
N ARG A 415 -1.84 -19.16 -15.29
CA ARG A 415 -1.08 -18.44 -16.32
C ARG A 415 -0.28 -17.28 -15.71
N PRO A 416 0.95 -17.04 -16.19
CA PRO A 416 1.68 -15.83 -15.81
C PRO A 416 0.98 -14.60 -16.39
N LYS A 417 0.84 -13.57 -15.57
CA LYS A 417 0.31 -12.26 -15.95
C LYS A 417 1.16 -11.17 -15.32
N GLU A 418 1.44 -10.12 -16.09
CA GLU A 418 2.01 -8.90 -15.55
C GLU A 418 0.90 -8.05 -14.93
N LEU A 419 1.06 -7.72 -13.65
CA LEU A 419 0.11 -6.92 -12.88
C LEU A 419 0.77 -5.63 -12.40
N CYS A 420 0.03 -4.53 -12.44
CA CYS A 420 0.35 -3.33 -11.69
C CYS A 420 -0.24 -3.48 -10.27
N VAL A 421 0.62 -3.71 -9.29
CA VAL A 421 0.25 -3.97 -7.89
C VAL A 421 0.42 -2.70 -7.07
N HIS A 422 -0.70 -2.13 -6.62
CA HIS A 422 -0.76 -1.01 -5.69
C HIS A 422 -0.62 -1.51 -4.26
N ARG A 423 0.33 -0.93 -3.52
CA ARG A 423 0.55 -1.17 -2.10
C ARG A 423 0.51 0.15 -1.36
N LYS A 424 -0.33 0.23 -0.33
CA LYS A 424 -0.39 1.38 0.57
C LYS A 424 -0.37 0.90 2.01
N GLY A 425 0.71 1.18 2.73
CA GLY A 425 0.94 0.62 4.06
C GLY A 425 1.27 -0.87 4.05
N TRP A 426 1.84 -1.42 2.97
CA TRP A 426 2.27 -2.82 2.93
C TRP A 426 3.59 -3.05 2.18
N ASN A 427 4.47 -3.85 2.79
CA ASN A 427 5.78 -4.23 2.24
C ASN A 427 5.68 -5.46 1.32
N ASN A 428 6.45 -5.50 0.23
CA ASN A 428 6.60 -6.72 -0.55
C ASN A 428 7.23 -7.85 0.29
N ILE A 429 6.71 -9.08 0.16
CA ILE A 429 7.20 -10.27 0.89
C ILE A 429 8.02 -11.19 -0.04
N ILE A 430 8.10 -10.86 -1.33
CA ILE A 430 8.95 -11.59 -2.27
C ILE A 430 10.39 -11.08 -2.13
N PHE A 431 11.24 -11.87 -1.49
CA PHE A 431 12.68 -11.72 -1.59
C PHE A 431 13.10 -12.22 -2.97
N HIS A 432 13.63 -11.33 -3.81
CA HIS A 432 14.35 -11.79 -4.99
C HIS A 432 15.58 -12.58 -4.51
N PRO A 433 15.76 -13.82 -4.99
CA PRO A 433 16.82 -14.72 -4.52
C PRO A 433 18.23 -14.21 -4.81
#